data_AF-A0A9N9FFD4-F1
#
_entry.id   AF-A0A9N9FFD4-F1
#
_cell.length_a   1.000
_cell.length_b   1.000
_cell.length_c   1.000
_cell.angle_alpha   90.00
_cell.angle_beta   90.00
_cell.angle_gamma   90.00
#
_symmetry.space_group_name_H-M   'P 1'
#
loop_
_entity.id
_entity.type
_entity.pdbx_description
1 polymer ?
#
loop_
_entity_poly.entity_id
_entity_poly.type
_entity_poly.pdbx_seq_one_letter_code
_entity_poly.pdbx_strand_id
1 'polypeptide(L)'
;MATFRLSVYGSKLYESLNLKEKINFVNELCNELATALPVASSRLVPKYRYQRDPTTKRLQVILLLEVISTTNTSDMNVVNIIKDLNSLIIHRDMGPLIFMEYTSLLDDNYGLIKVENFWIKYSFIIILFIAGILLVVLLCFIEQRKNPKAETAVAFKFFIGLVNYVLFIMFTIKYSKAAKGLYTASVTIILISTTFNETVAIFLISYYCRPWLKKHYLITTLFTLLSVVDIYSLMILSSKIGNHPNLSAKFSKCMHKWIFWVGLLAFVKKEIPQFVIMLIYYQKSLNLYLVPYLSLLILFIIIVFNAVWRLNQLFNFLLHPRSSSRGSQAEFFHNNDNENTGYETDKEDNAQDIK
;
A
#
# COMPACT_ATOMS: atom_id res chain seq x y z
N MET A 1 -10.83 -25.44 -8.83
CA MET A 1 -11.48 -24.95 -7.60
C MET A 1 -12.83 -24.35 -7.96
N ALA A 2 -13.79 -24.44 -7.05
CA ALA A 2 -15.13 -23.89 -7.17
C ALA A 2 -15.61 -23.40 -5.80
N THR A 3 -16.59 -22.50 -5.77
CA THR A 3 -17.18 -21.97 -4.55
C THR A 3 -18.67 -22.21 -4.54
N PHE A 4 -19.23 -22.47 -3.37
CA PHE A 4 -20.66 -22.54 -3.12
C PHE A 4 -20.99 -21.67 -1.91
N ARG A 5 -22.24 -21.24 -1.80
CA ARG A 5 -22.72 -20.34 -0.74
C ARG A 5 -23.74 -21.06 0.11
N LEU A 6 -23.68 -20.83 1.42
CA LEU A 6 -24.70 -21.28 2.36
C LEU A 6 -25.87 -20.28 2.39
N SER A 7 -27.07 -20.80 2.60
CA SER A 7 -28.26 -20.02 2.91
C SER A 7 -28.04 -19.16 4.15
N VAL A 8 -28.92 -18.18 4.39
CA VAL A 8 -28.84 -17.31 5.58
C VAL A 8 -28.91 -18.15 6.88
N TYR A 9 -29.72 -19.20 6.89
CA TYR A 9 -29.84 -20.11 8.03
C TYR A 9 -28.57 -20.96 8.19
N GLY A 10 -28.12 -21.62 7.12
CA GLY A 10 -26.89 -22.41 7.13
C GLY A 10 -25.65 -21.60 7.52
N SER A 11 -25.59 -20.34 7.10
CA SER A 11 -24.49 -19.43 7.43
C SER A 11 -24.46 -19.04 8.91
N LYS A 12 -25.64 -18.84 9.53
CA LYS A 12 -25.73 -18.59 10.98
C LYS A 12 -25.31 -19.82 11.79
N LEU A 13 -25.79 -20.99 11.39
CA LEU A 13 -25.39 -22.26 11.99
C LEU A 13 -23.88 -22.42 11.89
N TYR A 14 -23.32 -22.34 10.69
CA TYR A 14 -21.89 -22.51 10.45
C TYR A 14 -21.02 -21.54 11.26
N GLU A 15 -21.38 -20.26 11.34
CA GLU A 15 -20.63 -19.27 12.13
C GLU A 15 -20.67 -19.52 13.65
N SER A 16 -21.71 -20.21 14.16
CA SER A 16 -21.83 -20.58 15.58
C SER A 16 -20.95 -21.77 15.98
N LEU A 17 -20.49 -22.56 15.01
CA LEU A 17 -19.69 -23.76 15.24
C LEU A 17 -18.24 -23.44 15.64
N ASN A 18 -17.66 -24.32 16.45
CA ASN A 18 -16.22 -24.30 16.74
C ASN A 18 -15.39 -24.83 15.55
N LEU A 19 -14.06 -24.75 15.63
CA LEU A 19 -13.19 -25.11 14.51
C LEU A 19 -13.34 -26.58 14.07
N LYS A 20 -13.47 -27.52 15.01
CA LYS A 20 -13.60 -28.95 14.72
C LYS A 20 -14.95 -29.25 14.07
N GLU A 21 -16.02 -28.64 14.59
CA GLU A 21 -17.37 -28.74 14.03
C GLU A 21 -17.45 -28.14 12.63
N LYS A 22 -16.77 -27.00 12.38
CA LYS A 22 -16.69 -26.40 11.04
C LYS A 22 -16.02 -27.34 10.03
N ILE A 23 -14.99 -28.07 10.44
CA ILE A 23 -14.31 -29.05 9.59
C ILE A 23 -15.27 -30.21 9.29
N ASN A 24 -15.91 -30.77 10.31
CA ASN A 24 -16.87 -31.85 10.16
C ASN A 24 -18.05 -31.45 9.26
N PHE A 25 -18.64 -30.28 9.48
CA PHE A 25 -19.72 -29.74 8.66
C PHE A 25 -19.36 -29.73 7.18
N VAL A 26 -18.17 -29.25 6.84
CA VAL A 26 -17.74 -29.15 5.43
C VAL A 26 -17.44 -30.53 4.85
N ASN A 27 -16.91 -31.46 5.65
CA ASN A 27 -16.66 -32.84 5.21
C ASN A 27 -17.97 -33.57 4.90
N GLU A 28 -18.95 -33.52 5.80
CA GLU A 28 -20.25 -34.16 5.58
C GLU A 28 -20.99 -33.55 4.40
N LEU A 29 -20.96 -32.21 4.27
CA LEU A 29 -21.52 -31.53 3.10
C LEU A 29 -20.86 -31.99 1.79
N CYS A 30 -19.54 -32.18 1.76
CA CYS A 30 -18.85 -32.69 0.56
C CYS A 30 -19.17 -34.16 0.29
N ASN A 31 -19.34 -34.98 1.33
CA ASN A 31 -19.76 -36.38 1.19
C ASN A 31 -21.17 -36.47 0.59
N GLU A 32 -22.12 -35.69 1.10
CA GLU A 32 -23.48 -35.62 0.55
C GLU A 32 -23.49 -35.20 -0.93
N LEU A 33 -22.69 -34.18 -1.29
CA LEU A 33 -22.54 -33.76 -2.70
C LEU A 33 -21.93 -34.88 -3.56
N ALA A 34 -20.95 -35.62 -3.04
CA ALA A 34 -20.33 -36.74 -3.75
C ALA A 34 -21.33 -37.89 -3.98
N THR A 35 -22.16 -38.19 -2.98
CA THR A 35 -23.23 -39.19 -3.06
C THR A 35 -24.32 -38.78 -4.04
N ALA A 36 -24.71 -37.50 -4.07
CA ALA A 36 -25.73 -37.01 -4.98
C ALA A 36 -25.28 -36.98 -6.46
N LEU A 37 -23.99 -36.80 -6.73
CA LEU A 37 -23.39 -36.81 -8.08
C LEU A 37 -22.75 -38.17 -8.47
N PRO A 38 -23.09 -39.25 -7.77
CA PRO A 38 -22.28 -40.48 -7.66
C PRO A 38 -20.79 -40.38 -8.08
N VAL A 39 -20.01 -39.50 -7.42
CA VAL A 39 -18.55 -39.41 -7.60
C VAL A 39 -17.81 -39.88 -6.35
N ALA A 40 -16.59 -40.37 -6.51
CA ALA A 40 -15.76 -40.73 -5.36
C ALA A 40 -15.52 -39.50 -4.47
N SER A 41 -15.72 -39.64 -3.15
CA SER A 41 -15.58 -38.53 -2.18
C SER A 41 -14.18 -37.88 -2.22
N SER A 42 -13.15 -38.67 -2.53
CA SER A 42 -11.78 -38.17 -2.73
C SER A 42 -11.64 -37.16 -3.88
N ARG A 43 -12.62 -37.08 -4.79
CA ARG A 43 -12.64 -36.11 -5.89
C ARG A 43 -13.10 -34.72 -5.46
N LEU A 44 -13.85 -34.62 -4.36
CA LEU A 44 -14.40 -33.37 -3.84
C LEU A 44 -13.67 -33.00 -2.54
N VAL A 45 -12.56 -32.27 -2.67
CA VAL A 45 -11.68 -31.93 -1.54
C VAL A 45 -12.02 -30.54 -0.98
N PRO A 46 -12.51 -30.45 0.26
CA PRO A 46 -12.75 -29.16 0.87
C PRO A 46 -11.44 -28.45 1.23
N LYS A 47 -11.41 -27.12 1.08
CA LYS A 47 -10.23 -26.31 1.46
C LYS A 47 -10.32 -25.67 2.84
N TYR A 48 -11.37 -25.97 3.61
CA TYR A 48 -11.64 -25.47 4.98
C TYR A 48 -11.47 -23.95 5.16
N ARG A 49 -11.54 -23.22 4.06
CA ARG A 49 -11.51 -21.77 4.02
C ARG A 49 -12.92 -21.30 3.72
N TYR A 50 -13.29 -20.20 4.36
CA TYR A 50 -14.56 -19.55 4.12
C TYR A 50 -14.41 -18.03 4.15
N GLN A 51 -15.31 -17.34 3.47
CA GLN A 51 -15.44 -15.88 3.55
C GLN A 51 -16.91 -15.50 3.66
N ARG A 52 -17.19 -14.30 4.20
CA ARG A 52 -18.53 -13.74 4.08
C ARG A 52 -18.73 -13.16 2.69
N ASP A 53 -19.89 -13.37 2.11
CA ASP A 53 -20.25 -12.77 0.83
C ASP A 53 -20.32 -11.24 0.97
N PRO A 54 -19.42 -10.47 0.33
CA PRO A 54 -19.42 -9.01 0.45
C PRO A 54 -20.53 -8.35 -0.39
N THR A 55 -21.19 -9.11 -1.27
CA THR A 55 -22.22 -8.58 -2.18
C THR A 55 -23.60 -8.50 -1.53
N THR A 56 -23.81 -9.22 -0.43
CA THR A 56 -25.11 -9.30 0.24
C THR A 56 -25.09 -8.62 1.60
N LYS A 57 -26.20 -7.98 1.99
CA LYS A 57 -26.35 -7.36 3.32
C LYS A 57 -26.55 -8.39 4.43
N ARG A 58 -27.02 -9.59 4.08
CA ARG A 58 -27.33 -10.67 5.01
C ARG A 58 -26.07 -11.51 5.25
N LEU A 59 -25.97 -12.13 6.43
CA LEU A 59 -24.87 -13.04 6.72
C LEU A 59 -24.99 -14.27 5.80
N GLN A 60 -24.11 -14.35 4.81
CA GLN A 60 -23.96 -15.51 3.95
C GLN A 60 -22.48 -15.92 3.87
N VAL A 61 -22.22 -17.21 4.04
CA VAL A 61 -20.88 -17.79 4.03
C VAL A 61 -20.64 -18.47 2.70
N ILE A 62 -19.51 -18.16 2.08
CA ILE A 62 -19.00 -18.84 0.88
C ILE A 62 -17.92 -19.81 1.33
N LEU A 63 -17.96 -21.02 0.79
CA LEU A 63 -17.02 -22.11 1.05
C LEU A 63 -16.27 -22.48 -0.24
N LEU A 64 -15.04 -22.99 -0.07
CA LEU A 64 -14.15 -23.35 -1.17
C LEU A 64 -13.99 -24.87 -1.32
N LEU A 65 -14.23 -25.35 -2.54
CA LEU A 65 -14.11 -26.74 -2.96
C LEU A 65 -13.03 -26.89 -4.03
N GLU A 66 -12.20 -27.92 -3.90
CA GLU A 66 -11.34 -28.38 -4.97
C GLU A 66 -11.92 -29.65 -5.59
N VAL A 67 -12.01 -29.67 -6.92
CA VAL A 67 -12.42 -30.84 -7.68
C VAL A 67 -11.16 -31.42 -8.33
N ILE A 68 -10.80 -32.63 -7.94
CA ILE A 68 -9.61 -33.32 -8.45
C ILE A 68 -9.91 -33.90 -9.83
N SER A 69 -8.96 -33.78 -10.75
CA SER A 69 -9.01 -34.45 -12.06
C SER A 69 -8.50 -35.89 -11.95
N THR A 70 -8.99 -36.74 -12.84
CA THR A 70 -8.59 -38.15 -12.96
C THR A 70 -8.01 -38.38 -14.35
N THR A 71 -7.12 -39.36 -14.46
CA THR A 71 -6.61 -39.84 -15.76
C THR A 71 -7.51 -40.93 -16.35
N ASN A 72 -8.44 -41.48 -15.56
CA ASN A 72 -9.38 -42.49 -16.04
C ASN A 72 -10.44 -41.84 -16.94
N THR A 73 -10.55 -42.30 -18.17
CA THR A 73 -11.49 -41.77 -19.17
C THR A 73 -12.94 -42.16 -18.89
N SER A 74 -13.18 -43.20 -18.09
CA SER A 74 -14.52 -43.62 -17.66
C SER A 74 -15.10 -42.74 -16.55
N ASP A 75 -14.26 -42.02 -15.83
CA ASP A 75 -14.69 -41.13 -14.75
C ASP A 75 -15.15 -39.77 -15.30
N MET A 76 -16.05 -39.12 -14.57
CA MET A 76 -16.51 -37.79 -14.92
C MET A 76 -15.36 -36.76 -14.86
N ASN A 77 -15.24 -35.96 -15.92
CA ASN A 77 -14.24 -34.89 -16.00
C ASN A 77 -14.61 -33.71 -15.08
N VAL A 78 -13.63 -32.87 -14.74
CA VAL A 78 -13.81 -31.74 -13.81
C VAL A 78 -14.86 -30.73 -14.29
N VAL A 79 -14.96 -30.52 -15.60
CA VAL A 79 -15.90 -29.54 -16.19
C VAL A 79 -17.34 -30.01 -16.00
N ASN A 80 -17.60 -31.29 -16.26
CA ASN A 80 -18.90 -31.92 -16.08
C ASN A 80 -19.27 -31.98 -14.59
N ILE A 81 -18.34 -32.38 -13.72
CA ILE A 81 -18.60 -32.37 -12.26
C ILE A 81 -19.06 -30.99 -11.79
N ILE A 82 -18.36 -29.92 -12.19
CA ILE A 82 -18.74 -28.54 -11.80
C ILE A 82 -20.10 -28.16 -12.38
N LYS A 83 -20.36 -28.48 -13.65
CA LYS A 83 -21.62 -28.16 -14.34
C LYS A 83 -22.81 -28.88 -13.71
N ASP A 84 -22.65 -30.15 -13.40
CA ASP A 84 -23.72 -31.00 -12.88
C ASP A 84 -23.99 -30.67 -11.41
N LEU A 85 -22.95 -30.46 -10.60
CA LEU A 85 -23.13 -29.93 -9.23
C LEU A 85 -23.81 -28.56 -9.22
N ASN A 86 -23.43 -27.66 -10.12
CA ASN A 86 -24.10 -26.37 -10.24
C ASN A 86 -25.60 -26.54 -10.52
N SER A 87 -25.94 -27.46 -11.42
CA SER A 87 -27.33 -27.75 -11.79
C SER A 87 -28.11 -28.36 -10.62
N LEU A 88 -27.50 -29.29 -9.87
CA LEU A 88 -28.10 -29.88 -8.68
C LEU A 88 -28.36 -28.83 -7.57
N ILE A 89 -27.45 -27.87 -7.38
CA ILE A 89 -27.62 -26.82 -6.38
C ILE A 89 -28.70 -25.80 -6.79
N ILE A 90 -28.73 -25.39 -8.07
CA ILE A 90 -29.74 -24.45 -8.56
C ILE A 90 -31.15 -25.06 -8.51
N HIS A 91 -31.29 -26.34 -8.85
CA HIS A 91 -32.56 -27.08 -8.83
C HIS A 91 -32.68 -27.99 -7.60
N ARG A 92 -32.14 -27.55 -6.46
CA ARG A 92 -32.07 -28.34 -5.22
C ARG A 92 -33.44 -28.83 -4.77
N ASP A 93 -34.47 -28.02 -4.98
CA ASP A 93 -35.88 -28.28 -4.64
C ASP A 93 -36.50 -29.47 -5.38
N MET A 94 -35.94 -29.85 -6.53
CA MET A 94 -36.41 -30.98 -7.34
C MET A 94 -35.57 -32.25 -7.15
N GLY A 95 -34.51 -32.20 -6.35
CA GLY A 95 -33.49 -33.24 -6.24
C GLY A 95 -33.29 -33.81 -4.83
N PRO A 96 -32.34 -34.75 -4.67
CA PRO A 96 -32.08 -35.40 -3.38
C PRO A 96 -31.48 -34.46 -2.34
N LEU A 97 -30.84 -33.35 -2.76
CA LEU A 97 -30.14 -32.42 -1.89
C LEU A 97 -31.03 -31.73 -0.84
N ILE A 98 -32.34 -31.58 -1.08
CA ILE A 98 -33.26 -30.97 -0.11
C ILE A 98 -33.52 -31.86 1.11
N PHE A 99 -33.40 -33.18 0.97
CA PHE A 99 -33.68 -34.16 2.02
C PHE A 99 -32.46 -34.50 2.87
N MET A 100 -31.30 -33.98 2.50
CA MET A 100 -30.03 -34.22 3.15
C MET A 100 -29.73 -33.14 4.19
N GLU A 101 -28.97 -33.48 5.23
CA GLU A 101 -28.82 -32.64 6.43
C GLU A 101 -28.03 -31.37 6.12
N TYR A 102 -26.92 -31.48 5.39
CA TYR A 102 -25.99 -30.37 5.18
C TYR A 102 -26.23 -29.64 3.85
N THR A 103 -26.54 -30.37 2.78
CA THR A 103 -26.76 -29.82 1.44
C THR A 103 -28.09 -29.08 1.31
N SER A 104 -29.07 -29.37 2.16
CA SER A 104 -30.29 -28.55 2.29
C SER A 104 -29.98 -27.11 2.71
N LEU A 105 -28.84 -26.87 3.37
CA LEU A 105 -28.41 -25.55 3.85
C LEU A 105 -27.76 -24.68 2.77
N LEU A 106 -27.56 -25.19 1.55
CA LEU A 106 -26.98 -24.45 0.43
C LEU A 106 -27.91 -23.31 -0.06
N ASP A 107 -27.32 -22.31 -0.70
CA ASP A 107 -28.07 -21.25 -1.38
C ASP A 107 -28.23 -21.58 -2.87
N ASP A 108 -29.45 -21.95 -3.23
CA ASP A 108 -29.87 -22.29 -4.59
C ASP A 108 -29.67 -21.12 -5.58
N ASN A 109 -29.82 -19.87 -5.13
CA ASN A 109 -29.61 -18.68 -5.97
C ASN A 109 -28.14 -18.42 -6.33
N TYR A 110 -27.19 -19.03 -5.62
CA TYR A 110 -25.75 -18.86 -5.88
C TYR A 110 -25.20 -19.94 -6.82
N GLY A 111 -25.66 -21.18 -6.67
CA GLY A 111 -25.13 -22.32 -7.40
C GLY A 111 -23.69 -22.68 -7.02
N LEU A 112 -22.94 -23.21 -7.99
CA LEU A 112 -21.52 -23.54 -7.88
C LEU A 112 -20.71 -22.71 -8.89
N ILE A 113 -19.92 -21.77 -8.40
CA ILE A 113 -19.14 -20.86 -9.25
C ILE A 113 -17.70 -21.34 -9.33
N LYS A 114 -17.22 -21.62 -10.55
CA LYS A 114 -15.81 -21.96 -10.81
C LYS A 114 -14.91 -20.76 -10.47
N VAL A 115 -13.86 -20.99 -9.70
CA VAL A 115 -12.85 -19.98 -9.42
C VAL A 115 -11.90 -19.90 -10.62
N GLU A 116 -11.85 -18.74 -11.27
CA GLU A 116 -10.92 -18.47 -12.36
C GLU A 116 -9.47 -18.42 -11.85
N ASN A 117 -8.53 -18.90 -12.67
CA ASN A 117 -7.12 -18.79 -12.34
C ASN A 117 -6.69 -17.32 -12.37
N PHE A 118 -6.22 -16.83 -11.23
CA PHE A 118 -5.75 -15.46 -11.04
C PHE A 118 -4.73 -15.02 -12.10
N TRP A 119 -3.74 -15.86 -12.41
CA TRP A 119 -2.67 -15.53 -13.34
C TRP A 119 -3.17 -15.43 -14.78
N ILE A 120 -4.09 -16.30 -15.18
CA ILE A 120 -4.70 -16.23 -16.51
C ILE A 120 -5.52 -14.94 -16.63
N LYS A 121 -6.29 -14.61 -15.58
CA LYS A 121 -7.17 -13.44 -15.58
C LYS A 121 -6.43 -12.10 -15.57
N TYR A 122 -5.33 -12.01 -14.81
CA TYR A 122 -4.72 -10.73 -14.46
C TYR A 122 -3.26 -10.55 -14.89
N SER A 123 -2.60 -11.57 -15.47
CA SER A 123 -1.19 -11.49 -15.90
C SER A 123 -0.89 -10.25 -16.74
N PHE A 124 -1.68 -9.97 -17.79
CA PHE A 124 -1.48 -8.82 -18.65
C PHE A 124 -1.55 -7.49 -17.88
N ILE A 125 -2.52 -7.34 -16.98
CA ILE A 125 -2.67 -6.12 -16.18
C ILE A 125 -1.51 -5.96 -15.20
N ILE A 126 -1.04 -7.04 -14.60
CA ILE A 126 0.14 -7.03 -13.72
C ILE A 126 1.40 -6.63 -14.50
N ILE A 127 1.59 -7.15 -15.70
CA ILE A 127 2.71 -6.79 -16.58
C ILE A 127 2.66 -5.30 -16.93
N LEU A 128 1.48 -4.79 -17.33
CA LEU A 128 1.30 -3.36 -17.62
C LEU A 128 1.59 -2.48 -16.40
N PHE A 129 1.16 -2.93 -15.22
CA PHE A 129 1.41 -2.23 -13.97
C PHE A 129 2.90 -2.16 -13.64
N ILE A 130 3.63 -3.27 -13.77
CA ILE A 130 5.09 -3.31 -13.57
C ILE A 130 5.81 -2.44 -14.61
N ALA A 131 5.41 -2.53 -15.89
CA ALA A 131 5.97 -1.69 -16.95
C ALA A 131 5.76 -0.19 -16.67
N GLY A 132 4.60 0.19 -16.13
CA GLY A 132 4.31 1.56 -15.70
C GLY A 132 5.25 2.03 -14.59
N ILE A 133 5.52 1.19 -13.57
CA ILE A 133 6.48 1.52 -12.51
C ILE A 133 7.89 1.68 -13.10
N LEU A 134 8.32 0.77 -13.98
CA LEU A 134 9.63 0.83 -14.63
C LEU A 134 9.79 2.09 -15.49
N LEU A 135 8.73 2.50 -16.21
CA LEU A 135 8.71 3.75 -16.96
C LEU A 135 8.97 4.96 -16.04
N VAL A 136 8.32 5.02 -14.88
CA VAL A 136 8.51 6.10 -13.92
C VAL A 136 9.93 6.11 -13.35
N VAL A 137 10.50 4.93 -13.04
CA VAL A 137 11.91 4.81 -12.64
C VAL A 137 12.84 5.34 -13.72
N LEU A 138 12.60 4.98 -14.98
CA LEU A 138 13.39 5.44 -16.11
C LEU A 138 13.31 6.97 -16.28
N LEU A 139 12.12 7.55 -16.14
CA LEU A 139 11.95 9.01 -16.17
C LEU A 139 12.74 9.70 -15.03
N CYS A 140 12.69 9.14 -13.82
CA CYS A 140 13.49 9.65 -12.70
C CYS A 140 15.00 9.56 -12.98
N PHE A 141 15.44 8.47 -13.60
CA PHE A 141 16.85 8.27 -13.97
C PHE A 141 17.32 9.25 -15.05
N ILE A 142 16.50 9.50 -16.08
CA ILE A 142 16.79 10.50 -17.12
C ILE A 142 16.89 11.89 -16.51
N GLU A 143 15.97 12.24 -15.62
CA GLU A 143 15.99 13.53 -14.93
C GLU A 143 17.23 13.68 -14.04
N GLN A 144 17.62 12.63 -13.32
CA GLN A 144 18.83 12.63 -12.50
C GLN A 144 20.10 12.82 -13.34
N ARG A 145 20.15 12.23 -14.55
CA ARG A 145 21.26 12.39 -15.50
C ARG A 145 21.35 13.82 -16.03
N LYS A 146 20.20 14.44 -16.37
CA LYS A 146 20.15 15.82 -16.88
C LYS A 146 20.42 16.85 -15.77
N ASN A 147 19.84 16.63 -14.60
CA ASN A 147 19.86 17.56 -13.48
C ASN A 147 20.37 16.83 -12.22
N PRO A 148 21.69 16.70 -12.01
CA PRO A 148 22.24 15.95 -10.87
C PRO A 148 21.92 16.57 -9.51
N LYS A 149 21.51 17.85 -9.49
CA LYS A 149 21.07 18.56 -8.28
C LYS A 149 19.59 18.32 -7.95
N ALA A 150 18.84 17.64 -8.81
CA ALA A 150 17.42 17.34 -8.58
C ALA A 150 17.28 16.17 -7.61
N GLU A 151 16.35 16.29 -6.67
CA GLU A 151 16.02 15.24 -5.70
C GLU A 151 14.96 14.29 -6.28
N THR A 152 15.27 13.61 -7.37
CA THR A 152 14.31 12.75 -8.11
C THR A 152 13.72 11.62 -7.25
N ALA A 153 14.49 11.14 -6.27
CA ALA A 153 14.04 10.14 -5.29
C ALA A 153 12.82 10.59 -4.47
N VAL A 154 12.68 11.89 -4.19
CA VAL A 154 11.53 12.45 -3.47
C VAL A 154 10.27 12.33 -4.30
N ALA A 155 10.33 12.69 -5.59
CA ALA A 155 9.18 12.57 -6.48
C ALA A 155 8.79 11.12 -6.74
N PHE A 156 9.77 10.23 -6.92
CA PHE A 156 9.52 8.81 -7.04
C PHE A 156 8.80 8.25 -5.81
N LYS A 157 9.29 8.59 -4.62
CA LYS A 157 8.69 8.18 -3.34
C LYS A 157 7.24 8.66 -3.23
N PHE A 158 7.00 9.93 -3.52
CA PHE A 158 5.65 10.50 -3.49
C PHE A 158 4.72 9.80 -4.48
N PHE A 159 5.18 9.57 -5.72
CA PHE A 159 4.37 8.92 -6.75
C PHE A 159 3.95 7.50 -6.35
N ILE A 160 4.89 6.69 -5.85
CA ILE A 160 4.58 5.35 -5.34
C ILE A 160 3.62 5.43 -4.14
N GLY A 161 3.85 6.39 -3.24
CA GLY A 161 2.95 6.66 -2.12
C GLY A 161 1.52 6.98 -2.56
N LEU A 162 1.36 7.75 -3.64
CA LEU A 162 0.07 8.10 -4.23
C LEU A 162 -0.65 6.88 -4.80
N VAL A 163 0.04 6.07 -5.60
CA VAL A 163 -0.55 4.84 -6.15
C VAL A 163 -0.98 3.89 -5.03
N ASN A 164 -0.14 3.72 -4.00
CA ASN A 164 -0.50 2.93 -2.82
C ASN A 164 -1.74 3.46 -2.10
N TYR A 165 -1.81 4.78 -1.89
CA TYR A 165 -2.96 5.41 -1.23
C TYR A 165 -4.26 5.19 -1.99
N VAL A 166 -4.25 5.36 -3.33
CA VAL A 166 -5.42 5.12 -4.19
C VAL A 166 -5.85 3.66 -4.12
N LEU A 167 -4.91 2.72 -4.26
CA LEU A 167 -5.22 1.28 -4.16
C LEU A 167 -5.76 0.90 -2.79
N PHE A 168 -5.25 1.52 -1.71
CA PHE A 168 -5.74 1.25 -0.36
C PHE A 168 -7.15 1.79 -0.11
N ILE A 169 -7.50 2.95 -0.69
CA ILE A 169 -8.88 3.44 -0.69
C ILE A 169 -9.79 2.46 -1.45
N MET A 170 -9.39 2.05 -2.65
CA MET A 170 -10.16 1.07 -3.45
C MET A 170 -10.34 -0.26 -2.70
N PHE A 171 -9.29 -0.73 -2.04
CA PHE A 171 -9.32 -1.88 -1.14
C PHE A 171 -10.36 -1.69 -0.03
N THR A 172 -10.29 -0.56 0.66
CA THR A 172 -11.16 -0.25 1.80
C THR A 172 -12.63 -0.23 1.38
N ILE A 173 -12.96 0.42 0.27
CA ILE A 173 -14.36 0.54 -0.17
C ILE A 173 -14.92 -0.80 -0.66
N LYS A 174 -14.16 -1.54 -1.47
CA LYS A 174 -14.69 -2.70 -2.21
C LYS A 174 -14.44 -4.06 -1.55
N TYR A 175 -13.34 -4.23 -0.82
CA TYR A 175 -12.85 -5.56 -0.42
C TYR A 175 -12.78 -5.77 1.10
N SER A 176 -12.53 -4.72 1.88
CA SER A 176 -12.33 -4.84 3.33
C SER A 176 -13.58 -5.32 4.11
N LYS A 177 -14.76 -5.31 3.49
CA LYS A 177 -16.02 -5.84 4.08
C LYS A 177 -16.08 -7.37 4.11
N ALA A 178 -15.24 -8.06 3.33
CA ALA A 178 -15.22 -9.53 3.26
C ALA A 178 -14.85 -10.19 4.60
N ALA A 179 -14.16 -9.46 5.50
CA ALA A 179 -13.78 -9.95 6.82
C ALA A 179 -14.23 -8.98 7.92
N LYS A 180 -14.79 -9.53 9.00
CA LYS A 180 -15.27 -8.76 10.15
C LYS A 180 -14.15 -7.90 10.74
N GLY A 181 -14.42 -6.60 10.91
CA GLY A 181 -13.51 -5.63 11.54
C GLY A 181 -12.47 -4.98 10.61
N LEU A 182 -12.23 -5.51 9.40
CA LEU A 182 -11.21 -4.94 8.50
C LEU A 182 -11.63 -3.58 7.94
N TYR A 183 -12.89 -3.42 7.58
CA TYR A 183 -13.42 -2.15 7.07
C TYR A 183 -13.21 -1.01 8.07
N THR A 184 -13.61 -1.21 9.33
CA THR A 184 -13.48 -0.22 10.40
C THR A 184 -12.02 0.10 10.70
N ALA A 185 -11.14 -0.91 10.76
CA ALA A 185 -9.71 -0.70 10.95
C ALA A 185 -9.07 0.10 9.79
N SER A 186 -9.40 -0.26 8.55
CA SER A 186 -8.84 0.40 7.35
C SER A 186 -9.25 1.87 7.27
N VAL A 187 -10.54 2.17 7.50
CA VAL A 187 -11.04 3.56 7.53
C VAL A 187 -10.37 4.37 8.63
N THR A 188 -10.17 3.78 9.81
CA THR A 188 -9.53 4.45 10.95
C THR A 188 -8.08 4.81 10.64
N ILE A 189 -7.32 3.92 10.00
CA ILE A 189 -5.93 4.20 9.60
C ILE A 189 -5.86 5.30 8.54
N ILE A 190 -6.75 5.28 7.54
CA ILE A 190 -6.83 6.35 6.54
C ILE A 190 -7.08 7.69 7.23
N LEU A 191 -8.12 7.76 8.08
CA LEU A 191 -8.50 9.01 8.74
C LEU A 191 -7.40 9.56 9.63
N ILE A 192 -6.79 8.72 10.48
CA ILE A 192 -5.69 9.12 11.36
C ILE A 192 -4.48 9.59 10.56
N SER A 193 -4.11 8.86 9.50
CA SER A 193 -2.92 9.21 8.71
C SER A 193 -3.11 10.49 7.91
N THR A 194 -4.28 10.66 7.29
CA THR A 194 -4.60 11.82 6.45
C THR A 194 -4.64 13.10 7.29
N THR A 195 -5.41 13.09 8.38
CA THR A 195 -5.56 14.25 9.25
C THR A 195 -4.23 14.68 9.88
N PHE A 196 -3.43 13.71 10.32
CA PHE A 196 -2.12 13.99 10.90
C PHE A 196 -1.16 14.62 9.89
N ASN A 197 -1.02 14.02 8.69
CA ASN A 197 -0.11 14.54 7.68
C ASN A 197 -0.49 15.94 7.21
N GLU A 198 -1.78 16.17 6.96
CA GLU A 198 -2.29 17.47 6.50
C GLU A 198 -2.08 18.57 7.55
N THR A 199 -2.39 18.28 8.82
CA THR A 199 -2.18 19.24 9.93
C THR A 199 -0.72 19.66 10.04
N VAL A 200 0.20 18.69 9.98
CA VAL A 200 1.64 18.97 10.03
C VAL A 200 2.10 19.74 8.79
N ALA A 201 1.60 19.41 7.60
CA ALA A 201 1.98 20.10 6.38
C ALA A 201 1.58 21.58 6.40
N ILE A 202 0.35 21.88 6.81
CA ILE A 202 -0.15 23.25 6.97
C ILE A 202 0.72 24.02 7.97
N PHE A 203 1.07 23.40 9.11
CA PHE A 203 1.94 24.00 10.11
C PHE A 203 3.34 24.31 9.55
N LEU A 204 3.98 23.35 8.88
CA LEU A 204 5.33 23.50 8.34
C LEU A 204 5.40 24.60 7.26
N ILE A 205 4.45 24.64 6.33
CA ILE A 205 4.42 25.66 5.28
C ILE A 205 4.14 27.04 5.86
N SER A 206 3.19 27.15 6.80
CA SER A 206 2.81 28.43 7.41
C SER A 206 3.93 29.03 8.25
N TYR A 207 4.70 28.19 8.95
CA TYR A 207 5.78 28.64 9.83
C TYR A 207 7.11 28.82 9.09
N TYR A 208 7.58 27.79 8.37
CA TYR A 208 8.92 27.79 7.76
C TYR A 208 8.95 28.29 6.32
N CYS A 209 7.84 28.24 5.59
CA CYS A 209 7.79 28.54 4.15
C CYS A 209 6.86 29.72 3.81
N ARG A 210 6.51 30.56 4.79
CA ARG A 210 5.58 31.68 4.62
C ARG A 210 5.94 32.63 3.46
N PRO A 211 7.22 33.05 3.28
CA PRO A 211 7.57 33.92 2.16
C PRO A 211 7.39 33.23 0.80
N TRP A 212 7.66 31.93 0.73
CA TRP A 212 7.49 31.16 -0.49
C TRP A 212 6.01 30.99 -0.85
N LEU A 213 5.17 30.67 0.15
CA LEU A 213 3.72 30.57 -0.02
C LEU A 213 3.13 31.85 -0.65
N LYS A 214 3.58 33.03 -0.22
CA LYS A 214 3.10 34.30 -0.79
C LYS A 214 3.48 34.47 -2.27
N LYS A 215 4.68 34.00 -2.66
CA LYS A 215 5.19 34.15 -4.02
C LYS A 215 4.65 33.09 -4.98
N HIS A 216 4.49 31.86 -4.51
CA HIS A 216 4.14 30.68 -5.29
C HIS A 216 2.93 29.97 -4.67
N TYR A 217 1.82 30.72 -4.50
CA TYR A 217 0.68 30.23 -3.72
C TYR A 217 0.07 28.94 -4.29
N LEU A 218 -0.28 28.90 -5.59
CA LEU A 218 -0.95 27.76 -6.22
C LEU A 218 -0.19 26.44 -6.04
N ILE A 219 1.10 26.44 -6.35
CA ILE A 219 1.91 25.22 -6.30
C ILE A 219 2.14 24.79 -4.85
N THR A 220 2.31 25.75 -3.94
CA THR A 220 2.51 25.45 -2.52
C THR A 220 1.24 24.89 -1.90
N THR A 221 0.08 25.46 -2.18
CA THR A 221 -1.21 24.95 -1.71
C THR A 221 -1.52 23.57 -2.29
N LEU A 222 -1.21 23.34 -3.57
CA LEU A 222 -1.38 22.03 -4.19
C LEU A 222 -0.57 20.96 -3.46
N PHE A 223 0.75 21.16 -3.28
CA PHE A 223 1.58 20.18 -2.60
C PHE A 223 1.27 20.05 -1.10
N THR A 224 0.71 21.10 -0.49
CA THR A 224 0.17 21.03 0.88
C THR A 224 -1.07 20.13 0.93
N LEU A 225 -2.00 20.25 -0.02
CA LEU A 225 -3.18 19.38 -0.10
C LEU A 225 -2.80 17.93 -0.45
N LEU A 226 -1.82 17.74 -1.33
CA LEU A 226 -1.28 16.43 -1.67
C LEU A 226 -0.57 15.74 -0.49
N SER A 227 -0.27 16.46 0.60
CA SER A 227 0.38 15.87 1.79
C SER A 227 -0.49 14.85 2.51
N VAL A 228 -1.81 14.87 2.27
CA VAL A 228 -2.76 13.83 2.69
C VAL A 228 -2.24 12.43 2.34
N VAL A 229 -1.60 12.28 1.18
CA VAL A 229 -0.98 11.03 0.74
C VAL A 229 0.26 10.72 1.59
N ASP A 230 1.20 11.67 1.61
CA ASP A 230 2.48 11.57 2.29
C ASP A 230 3.08 12.98 2.47
N ILE A 231 3.68 13.25 3.63
CA ILE A 231 4.38 14.49 3.95
C ILE A 231 5.52 14.82 2.96
N TYR A 232 6.09 13.82 2.29
CA TYR A 232 7.11 14.01 1.26
C TYR A 232 6.61 14.78 0.03
N SER A 233 5.29 14.98 -0.14
CA SER A 233 4.75 15.90 -1.16
C SER A 233 5.37 17.30 -1.04
N LEU A 234 5.65 17.75 0.18
CA LEU A 234 6.25 19.07 0.42
C LEU A 234 7.68 19.16 -0.10
N MET A 235 8.46 18.08 0.02
CA MET A 235 9.85 18.07 -0.50
C MET A 235 9.91 18.16 -2.03
N ILE A 236 8.80 17.94 -2.74
CA ILE A 236 8.75 18.21 -4.19
C ILE A 236 8.96 19.71 -4.46
N LEU A 237 8.49 20.60 -3.58
CA LEU A 237 8.70 22.04 -3.71
C LEU A 237 10.18 22.43 -3.62
N SER A 238 11.03 21.64 -2.96
CA SER A 238 12.48 21.87 -2.84
C SER A 238 13.32 20.99 -3.77
N SER A 239 12.69 20.13 -4.57
CA SER A 239 13.35 19.05 -5.31
C SER A 239 14.13 19.50 -6.55
N LYS A 240 13.93 20.73 -7.04
CA LYS A 240 14.54 21.29 -8.26
C LYS A 240 14.31 20.46 -9.54
N ILE A 241 13.26 19.63 -9.54
CA ILE A 241 12.91 18.80 -10.70
C ILE A 241 12.58 19.69 -11.89
N GLY A 242 13.12 19.33 -13.06
CA GLY A 242 12.98 20.07 -14.30
C GLY A 242 13.66 21.43 -14.30
N ASN A 243 14.51 21.73 -13.30
CA ASN A 243 15.11 23.05 -13.07
C ASN A 243 14.08 24.20 -13.01
N HIS A 244 12.81 23.87 -12.70
CA HIS A 244 11.75 24.86 -12.67
C HIS A 244 11.86 25.75 -11.41
N PRO A 245 11.72 27.09 -11.54
CA PRO A 245 11.85 28.00 -10.40
C PRO A 245 10.78 27.75 -9.33
N ASN A 246 9.60 27.27 -9.73
CA ASN A 246 8.49 26.96 -8.82
C ASN A 246 8.75 25.76 -7.89
N LEU A 247 9.73 24.91 -8.24
CA LEU A 247 10.10 23.69 -7.48
C LEU A 247 11.50 23.82 -6.85
N SER A 248 11.94 25.05 -6.62
CA SER A 248 13.26 25.38 -6.07
C SER A 248 13.17 26.10 -4.71
N ALA A 249 12.20 25.71 -3.88
CA ALA A 249 11.99 26.27 -2.55
C ALA A 249 13.20 26.02 -1.65
N LYS A 250 13.65 27.05 -0.93
CA LYS A 250 14.76 26.96 0.03
C LYS A 250 14.24 26.51 1.39
N PHE A 251 14.19 25.21 1.62
CA PHE A 251 13.78 24.64 2.91
C PHE A 251 14.91 24.74 3.94
N SER A 252 14.56 25.09 5.18
CA SER A 252 15.51 25.12 6.30
C SER A 252 15.94 23.71 6.71
N LYS A 253 17.10 23.57 7.37
CA LYS A 253 17.54 22.28 7.93
C LYS A 253 16.54 21.72 8.95
N CYS A 254 15.87 22.59 9.71
CA CYS A 254 14.83 22.18 10.66
C CYS A 254 13.61 21.58 9.96
N MET A 255 13.16 22.19 8.85
CA MET A 255 12.03 21.66 8.07
C MET A 255 12.32 20.26 7.52
N HIS A 256 13.53 20.02 6.99
CA HIS A 256 13.94 18.68 6.55
C HIS A 256 13.92 17.65 7.68
N LYS A 257 14.39 18.01 8.88
CA LYS A 257 14.33 17.14 10.07
C LYS A 257 12.89 16.81 10.45
N TRP A 258 12.00 17.81 10.47
CA TRP A 258 10.58 17.59 10.76
C TRP A 258 9.93 16.65 9.73
N ILE A 259 10.13 16.90 8.43
CA ILE A 259 9.59 16.05 7.37
C ILE A 259 10.11 14.61 7.54
N PHE A 260 11.39 14.43 7.87
CA PHE A 260 11.96 13.12 8.15
C PHE A 260 11.26 12.40 9.31
N TRP A 261 11.14 13.05 10.48
CA TRP A 261 10.49 12.44 11.65
C TRP A 261 9.00 12.16 11.44
N VAL A 262 8.31 13.04 10.72
CA VAL A 262 6.90 12.85 10.36
C VAL A 262 6.76 11.68 9.39
N GLY A 263 7.65 11.56 8.40
CA GLY A 263 7.72 10.40 7.52
C GLY A 263 8.06 9.09 8.26
N LEU A 264 8.91 9.14 9.29
CA LEU A 264 9.17 8.02 10.20
C LEU A 264 7.89 7.58 10.90
N LEU A 265 7.15 8.54 11.45
CA LEU A 265 5.93 8.28 12.18
C LEU A 265 4.81 7.76 11.26
N ALA A 266 4.72 8.28 10.02
CA ALA A 266 3.78 7.82 9.01
C ALA A 266 4.02 6.34 8.65
N PHE A 267 5.27 5.90 8.51
CA PHE A 267 5.61 4.49 8.29
C PHE A 267 5.06 3.58 9.40
N VAL A 268 5.21 3.99 10.67
CA VAL A 268 4.74 3.20 11.81
C VAL A 268 3.21 3.21 11.93
N LYS A 269 2.57 4.37 11.71
CA LYS A 269 1.12 4.54 11.89
C LYS A 269 0.27 4.10 10.70
N LYS A 270 0.82 4.14 9.49
CA LYS A 270 0.11 3.88 8.24
C LYS A 270 0.61 2.60 7.58
N GLU A 271 1.89 2.54 7.23
CA GLU A 271 2.42 1.48 6.35
C GLU A 271 2.44 0.10 7.03
N ILE A 272 2.91 0.02 8.29
CA ILE A 272 2.89 -1.24 9.04
C ILE A 272 1.45 -1.73 9.27
N PRO A 273 0.50 -0.92 9.80
CA PRO A 273 -0.88 -1.36 9.99
C PRO A 273 -1.57 -1.72 8.67
N GLN A 274 -1.31 -0.96 7.60
CA GLN A 274 -1.83 -1.27 6.26
C GLN A 274 -1.34 -2.65 5.80
N PHE A 275 -0.08 -3.00 6.05
CA PHE A 275 0.50 -4.29 5.65
C PHE A 275 -0.13 -5.43 6.45
N VAL A 276 -0.29 -5.25 7.75
CA VAL A 276 -0.98 -6.22 8.62
C VAL A 276 -2.42 -6.45 8.15
N ILE A 277 -3.15 -5.38 7.81
CA ILE A 277 -4.52 -5.50 7.28
C ILE A 277 -4.56 -6.30 5.98
N MET A 278 -3.62 -6.04 5.06
CA MET A 278 -3.52 -6.79 3.81
C MET A 278 -3.23 -8.27 4.04
N LEU A 279 -2.31 -8.60 4.96
CA LEU A 279 -2.04 -9.99 5.32
C LEU A 279 -3.26 -10.69 5.92
N ILE A 280 -3.97 -10.04 6.85
CA ILE A 280 -5.19 -10.59 7.44
C ILE A 280 -6.26 -10.80 6.37
N TYR A 281 -6.40 -9.86 5.42
CA TYR A 281 -7.30 -10.00 4.30
C TYR A 281 -6.95 -11.24 3.46
N TYR A 282 -5.67 -11.43 3.13
CA TYR A 282 -5.21 -12.59 2.35
C TYR A 282 -5.39 -13.94 3.04
N GLN A 283 -5.28 -13.96 4.37
CA GLN A 283 -5.56 -15.17 5.15
C GLN A 283 -7.05 -15.53 5.15
N LYS A 284 -7.94 -14.52 5.08
CA LYS A 284 -9.40 -14.70 5.19
C LYS A 284 -10.14 -14.73 3.86
N SER A 285 -9.58 -14.18 2.78
CA SER A 285 -10.23 -14.12 1.47
C SER A 285 -10.05 -15.44 0.71
N LEU A 286 -11.12 -15.92 0.08
CA LEU A 286 -11.07 -17.09 -0.81
C LEU A 286 -10.54 -16.76 -2.19
N ASN A 287 -10.83 -15.55 -2.66
CA ASN A 287 -10.46 -15.09 -3.98
C ASN A 287 -9.26 -14.14 -3.91
N LEU A 288 -8.30 -14.36 -4.81
CA LEU A 288 -7.28 -13.37 -5.11
C LEU A 288 -7.89 -12.33 -6.06
N TYR A 289 -8.11 -11.13 -5.55
CA TYR A 289 -8.50 -9.99 -6.37
C TYR A 289 -7.27 -9.14 -6.69
N LEU A 290 -7.31 -8.50 -7.86
CA LEU A 290 -6.20 -7.69 -8.36
C LEU A 290 -5.83 -6.53 -7.42
N VAL A 291 -6.82 -5.78 -6.92
CA VAL A 291 -6.55 -4.57 -6.12
C VAL A 291 -5.82 -4.88 -4.81
N PRO A 292 -6.28 -5.81 -3.94
CA PRO A 292 -5.51 -6.23 -2.77
C PRO A 292 -4.08 -6.72 -3.12
N TYR A 293 -3.92 -7.36 -4.28
CA TYR A 293 -2.63 -7.93 -4.70
C TYR A 293 -1.63 -6.85 -5.07
N LEU A 294 -2.05 -5.92 -5.93
CA LEU A 294 -1.24 -4.76 -6.30
C LEU A 294 -0.94 -3.91 -5.07
N SER A 295 -1.91 -3.72 -4.17
CA SER A 295 -1.67 -2.97 -2.94
C SER A 295 -0.61 -3.62 -2.05
N LEU A 296 -0.64 -4.94 -1.88
CA LEU A 296 0.38 -5.68 -1.11
C LEU A 296 1.76 -5.58 -1.77
N LEU A 297 1.83 -5.75 -3.09
CA LEU A 297 3.08 -5.67 -3.85
C LEU A 297 3.72 -4.28 -3.71
N ILE A 298 2.96 -3.21 -3.94
CA ILE A 298 3.48 -1.85 -3.78
C ILE A 298 3.87 -1.57 -2.34
N LEU A 299 3.06 -1.99 -1.39
CA LEU A 299 3.35 -1.75 0.02
C LEU A 299 4.63 -2.45 0.46
N PHE A 300 4.89 -3.66 -0.06
CA PHE A 300 6.17 -4.33 0.15
C PHE A 300 7.34 -3.52 -0.42
N ILE A 301 7.22 -3.01 -1.66
CA ILE A 301 8.24 -2.13 -2.27
C ILE A 301 8.47 -0.88 -1.41
N ILE A 302 7.40 -0.22 -0.94
CA ILE A 302 7.50 0.96 -0.08
C ILE A 302 8.24 0.64 1.22
N ILE A 303 7.89 -0.47 1.88
CA ILE A 303 8.52 -0.87 3.14
C ILE A 303 10.01 -1.13 2.94
N VAL A 304 10.38 -1.87 1.87
CA VAL A 304 11.78 -2.12 1.52
C VAL A 304 12.52 -0.82 1.22
N PHE A 305 11.92 0.06 0.41
CA PHE A 305 12.50 1.36 0.08
C PHE A 305 12.72 2.22 1.32
N ASN A 306 11.72 2.32 2.20
CA ASN A 306 11.81 3.07 3.45
C ASN A 306 12.84 2.48 4.42
N ALA A 307 12.97 1.16 4.48
CA ALA A 307 13.99 0.48 5.27
C ALA A 307 15.40 0.80 4.77
N VAL A 308 15.66 0.62 3.46
CA VAL A 308 16.95 0.92 2.84
C VAL A 308 17.32 2.39 2.99
N TRP A 309 16.37 3.29 2.72
CA TRP A 309 16.58 4.73 2.82
C TRP A 309 16.98 5.15 4.24
N ARG A 310 16.33 4.59 5.27
CA ARG A 310 16.63 4.90 6.68
C ARG A 310 17.92 4.27 7.16
N LEU A 311 18.20 3.04 6.74
CA LEU A 311 19.48 2.38 7.02
C LEU A 311 20.65 3.18 6.45
N ASN A 312 20.53 3.69 5.21
CA ASN A 312 21.53 4.56 4.61
C ASN A 312 21.75 5.85 5.44
N GLN A 313 20.67 6.47 5.92
CA GLN A 313 20.78 7.67 6.76
C GLN A 313 21.38 7.38 8.14
N LEU A 314 21.04 6.25 8.76
CA LEU A 314 21.65 5.79 10.02
C LEU A 314 23.13 5.45 9.85
N PHE A 315 23.50 4.79 8.75
CA PHE A 315 24.88 4.47 8.42
C PHE A 315 25.72 5.76 8.24
N ASN A 316 25.19 6.73 7.51
CA ASN A 316 25.84 8.04 7.35
C ASN A 316 25.95 8.82 8.68
N PHE A 317 25.04 8.60 9.62
CA PHE A 317 25.11 9.19 10.96
C PHE A 317 26.13 8.48 11.88
N LEU A 318 26.27 7.16 11.76
CA LEU A 318 27.14 6.32 12.61
C LEU A 318 28.60 6.25 12.13
N LEU A 319 28.86 6.27 10.81
CA LEU A 319 30.23 6.21 10.27
C LEU A 319 30.92 7.58 10.11
N HIS A 320 30.22 8.69 10.37
CA HIS A 320 30.85 10.00 10.52
C HIS A 320 30.70 10.56 11.94
N PRO A 321 31.37 9.97 12.95
CA PRO A 321 31.61 10.67 14.20
C PRO A 321 32.67 11.76 13.94
N ARG A 322 32.23 13.02 13.82
CA ARG A 322 33.05 14.25 13.74
C ARG A 322 34.06 14.36 12.57
N SER A 323 33.70 15.09 11.53
CA SER A 323 34.67 15.87 10.74
C SER A 323 34.25 17.34 10.54
N SER A 324 33.40 17.88 11.43
CA SER A 324 32.94 19.27 11.39
C SER A 324 33.36 20.07 12.63
N SER A 325 34.62 19.94 13.08
CA SER A 325 35.14 20.81 14.16
C SER A 325 36.60 21.23 14.02
N ARG A 326 37.20 21.17 12.82
CA ARG A 326 38.52 21.75 12.56
C ARG A 326 38.63 22.63 11.31
N GLY A 327 37.61 22.67 10.45
CA GLY A 327 37.59 23.53 9.25
C GLY A 327 37.07 24.95 9.48
N SER A 328 36.37 25.23 10.58
CA SER A 328 35.78 26.56 10.84
C SER A 328 36.43 27.33 12.01
N GLN A 329 37.43 26.74 12.67
CA GLN A 329 38.30 27.48 13.62
C GLN A 329 39.57 28.00 12.95
N ALA A 330 40.07 27.36 11.88
CA ALA A 330 41.24 27.87 11.16
C ALA A 330 40.96 29.18 10.37
N GLU A 331 39.72 29.39 9.91
CA GLU A 331 39.32 30.66 9.25
C GLU A 331 38.96 31.78 10.24
N PHE A 332 38.70 31.46 11.51
CA PHE A 332 38.40 32.47 12.53
C PHE A 332 39.66 33.00 13.23
N PHE A 333 40.77 32.24 13.23
CA PHE A 333 42.05 32.70 13.75
C PHE A 333 42.93 33.38 12.69
N HIS A 334 42.69 33.18 11.39
CA HIS A 334 43.49 33.83 10.35
C HIS A 334 42.99 35.23 9.93
N ASN A 335 41.77 35.61 10.33
CA ASN A 335 41.15 36.89 9.98
C ASN A 335 41.23 37.95 11.09
N ASN A 336 41.73 37.61 12.28
CA ASN A 336 41.88 38.54 13.41
C ASN A 336 43.29 39.14 13.57
N ASP A 337 44.27 38.70 12.77
CA ASP A 337 45.65 39.23 12.83
C ASP A 337 45.95 40.31 11.76
N ASN A 338 44.98 40.71 10.94
CA ASN A 338 45.16 41.68 9.86
C ASN A 338 44.36 42.99 10.01
N GLU A 339 43.74 43.24 11.17
CA GLU A 339 43.03 44.49 11.47
C GLU A 339 43.52 45.09 12.80
N ASN A 340 44.81 45.42 12.90
CA ASN A 340 45.28 46.52 13.74
C ASN A 340 46.78 46.76 13.53
N THR A 341 47.12 47.83 12.80
CA THR A 341 48.18 48.81 13.11
C THR A 341 48.30 49.77 11.94
N GLY A 342 48.04 51.05 12.16
CA GLY A 342 48.43 52.07 11.18
C GLY A 342 47.64 53.38 11.23
N TYR A 343 47.51 54.02 12.40
CA TYR A 343 47.35 55.47 12.46
C TYR A 343 48.29 56.06 13.50
N GLU A 344 48.85 57.22 13.13
CA GLU A 344 49.65 58.21 13.90
C GLU A 344 51.17 57.89 14.05
N THR A 345 52.12 58.78 13.74
CA THR A 345 52.09 60.25 13.52
C THR A 345 53.44 60.76 12.95
N ASP A 346 53.34 61.87 12.20
CA ASP A 346 54.26 63.02 12.09
C ASP A 346 55.68 62.91 11.49
N LYS A 347 55.90 63.66 10.40
CA LYS A 347 56.68 64.92 10.45
C LYS A 347 56.60 65.74 9.16
N GLU A 348 56.37 67.03 9.37
CA GLU A 348 56.52 68.15 8.45
C GLU A 348 57.93 68.22 7.83
N ASP A 349 58.02 68.62 6.56
CA ASP A 349 58.97 69.67 6.18
C ASP A 349 58.51 70.41 4.92
N ASN A 350 58.89 71.68 4.90
CA ASN A 350 58.31 72.81 4.18
C ASN A 350 58.82 73.02 2.75
N ALA A 351 58.01 73.82 2.02
CA ALA A 351 58.40 74.94 1.14
C ALA A 351 58.78 74.73 -0.34
N GLN A 352 57.99 75.45 -1.17
CA GLN A 352 58.36 76.37 -2.26
C GLN A 352 58.95 75.85 -3.59
N ASP A 353 58.17 76.03 -4.67
CA ASP A 353 58.39 77.01 -5.77
C ASP A 353 57.23 76.86 -6.79
N ILE A 354 56.35 77.85 -7.05
CA ILE A 354 56.50 78.99 -8.00
C ILE A 354 57.22 78.51 -9.28
N LYS A 355 56.57 78.27 -10.42
CA LYS A 355 55.86 79.22 -11.29
C LYS A 355 55.21 78.48 -12.46
#